data_AF-A0AAV4C3A9-F1
#
_entry.id   AF-A0AAV4C3A9-F1
#
_cell.length_a   1.000
_cell.length_b   1.000
_cell.length_c   1.000
_cell.angle_alpha   90.00
_cell.angle_beta   90.00
_cell.angle_gamma   90.00
#
_symmetry.space_group_name_H-M   'P 1'
#
loop_
_entity.id
_entity.type
_entity.pdbx_description
1 polymer ?
#
loop_
_entity_poly.entity_id
_entity_poly.type
_entity_poly.pdbx_seq_one_letter_code
_entity_poly.pdbx_strand_id
1 'polypeptide(L)'
;MIACALALFGSAWVLKKSVAWTAVLYGVLLGNAVGVTLSDNFQIITNWAPDKAAILVATSSGAATGLSIIQNQLITAYVNPENLKPTSYIGPRTFFSQAEILNRVPMAVIIYAAITLFLQVVGYAMITNPPSASSDQQPSGNLDRSKMEIIEDNKDGDAFLTSLVKLENAPSANNQKQYGSVDGNNEILDNHRSSQPVPNCIGPADHAYVNIDEKEVVKYIQAKDVQKSWKPSEAIKTPVFYSVFMFGISIAYGLTLKANYYKQFALLYIHNDNYLTLVGTLIPVMSTSSRILYGTCLDKGLLNIKDALVIALAINGVMSAFWYIAPQIDAVFYMILVLFLALTQATAFVVLPTAAFHIFGPDHFSNNYGLLYSSFSVVGILSAIVVPPLLHALGWFWLFTSVSILSLITIVMVVATNFKIG
;
A
#
# COMPACT_ATOMS: atom_id res chain seq x y z
N MET A 1 -7.14 -14.38 0.28
CA MET A 1 -8.54 -14.53 0.75
C MET A 1 -8.77 -15.77 1.61
N ILE A 2 -8.74 -16.99 1.05
CA ILE A 2 -9.09 -18.23 1.78
C ILE A 2 -8.28 -18.42 3.08
N ALA A 3 -6.95 -18.26 3.02
CA ALA A 3 -6.10 -18.37 4.20
C ALA A 3 -6.45 -17.36 5.31
N CYS A 4 -6.84 -16.14 4.95
CA CYS A 4 -7.28 -15.10 5.89
C CYS A 4 -8.60 -15.50 6.57
N ALA A 5 -9.57 -15.97 5.79
CA ALA A 5 -10.84 -16.45 6.33
C ALA A 5 -10.65 -17.67 7.24
N LEU A 6 -9.87 -18.67 6.82
CA LEU A 6 -9.56 -19.85 7.64
C LEU A 6 -8.88 -19.48 8.95
N ALA A 7 -7.94 -18.52 8.94
CA ALA A 7 -7.29 -18.03 10.15
C ALA A 7 -8.29 -17.35 11.11
N LEU A 8 -9.14 -16.47 10.59
CA LEU A 8 -10.12 -15.74 11.39
C LEU A 8 -11.18 -16.67 11.97
N PHE A 9 -11.81 -17.52 11.15
CA PHE A 9 -12.78 -18.50 11.63
C PHE A 9 -12.12 -19.46 12.62
N GLY A 10 -10.99 -20.07 12.24
CA GLY A 10 -10.23 -20.99 13.09
C GLY A 10 -9.92 -20.42 14.47
N SER A 11 -9.69 -19.11 14.56
CA SER A 11 -9.36 -18.46 15.81
C SER A 11 -10.47 -18.49 16.87
N ALA A 12 -11.75 -18.58 16.48
CA ALA A 12 -12.86 -18.67 17.42
C ALA A 12 -12.79 -19.94 18.30
N TRP A 13 -12.25 -21.04 17.76
CA TRP A 13 -12.04 -22.28 18.51
C TRP A 13 -10.68 -22.31 19.22
N VAL A 14 -9.63 -21.84 18.55
CA VAL A 14 -8.26 -21.87 19.09
C VAL A 14 -8.11 -20.95 20.30
N LEU A 15 -8.81 -19.80 20.31
CA LEU A 15 -8.79 -18.84 21.42
C LEU A 15 -9.26 -19.44 22.75
N LYS A 16 -10.13 -20.46 22.71
CA LYS A 16 -10.55 -21.20 23.92
C LYS A 16 -9.52 -22.22 24.40
N LYS A 17 -8.61 -22.67 23.53
CA LYS A 17 -7.69 -23.77 23.81
C LYS A 17 -6.31 -23.30 24.22
N SER A 18 -5.73 -22.32 23.50
CA SER A 18 -4.35 -21.89 23.75
C SER A 18 -4.04 -20.54 23.13
N VAL A 19 -3.54 -19.63 23.96
CA VAL A 19 -3.01 -18.33 23.54
C VAL A 19 -1.85 -18.48 22.56
N ALA A 20 -0.99 -19.49 22.76
CA ALA A 20 0.15 -19.74 21.88
C ALA A 20 -0.31 -20.12 20.46
N TRP A 21 -1.29 -21.02 20.34
CA TRP A 21 -1.84 -21.39 19.04
C TRP A 21 -2.60 -20.24 18.39
N THR A 22 -3.28 -19.38 19.16
CA THR A 22 -3.89 -18.15 18.64
C THR A 22 -2.82 -17.21 18.09
N ALA A 23 -1.70 -17.05 18.79
CA ALA A 23 -0.59 -16.21 18.33
C ALA A 23 0.02 -16.75 17.03
N VAL A 24 0.19 -18.08 16.89
CA VAL A 24 0.66 -18.70 15.65
C VAL A 24 -0.32 -18.48 14.50
N LEU A 25 -1.63 -18.64 14.76
CA LEU A 25 -2.66 -18.48 13.73
C LEU A 25 -2.76 -17.03 13.23
N TYR A 26 -2.72 -16.05 14.13
CA TYR A 26 -2.73 -14.62 13.78
C TYR A 26 -1.39 -14.14 13.19
N GLY A 27 -0.27 -14.57 13.77
CA GLY A 27 1.06 -14.12 13.34
C GLY A 27 1.47 -14.75 12.02
N VAL A 28 1.41 -16.08 11.91
CA VAL A 28 1.91 -16.81 10.75
C VAL A 28 0.85 -16.83 9.64
N LEU A 29 -0.31 -17.43 9.89
CA LEU A 29 -1.27 -17.66 8.81
C LEU A 29 -1.95 -16.36 8.35
N LEU A 30 -2.54 -15.60 9.30
CA LEU A 30 -3.21 -14.35 8.98
C LEU A 30 -2.22 -13.29 8.50
N GLY A 31 -1.08 -13.13 9.19
CA GLY A 31 -0.03 -12.17 8.83
C GLY A 31 0.48 -12.34 7.40
N ASN A 32 0.85 -13.56 6.99
CA ASN A 32 1.30 -13.83 5.62
C ASN A 32 0.17 -13.61 4.60
N ALA A 33 -1.07 -14.03 4.91
CA ALA A 33 -2.20 -13.85 4.01
C ALA A 33 -2.51 -12.36 3.76
N VAL A 34 -2.46 -11.54 4.80
CA VAL A 34 -2.61 -10.08 4.70
C VAL A 34 -1.45 -9.46 3.92
N GLY A 35 -0.21 -9.88 4.20
CA GLY A 35 0.99 -9.38 3.51
C GLY A 35 0.93 -9.58 2.01
N VAL A 36 0.67 -10.81 1.54
CA VAL A 36 0.54 -11.12 0.10
C VAL A 36 -0.59 -10.32 -0.53
N THR A 37 -1.77 -10.32 0.11
CA THR A 37 -2.94 -9.60 -0.42
C THR A 37 -2.67 -8.10 -0.52
N LEU A 38 -1.96 -7.50 0.44
CA LEU A 38 -1.64 -6.07 0.43
C LEU A 38 -0.68 -5.72 -0.70
N SER A 39 0.37 -6.50 -0.90
CA SER A 39 1.35 -6.28 -1.97
C SER A 39 0.71 -6.35 -3.36
N ASP A 40 -0.13 -7.36 -3.60
CA ASP A 40 -0.81 -7.54 -4.89
C ASP A 40 -1.80 -6.40 -5.17
N ASN A 41 -2.58 -5.98 -4.16
CA ASN A 41 -3.50 -4.85 -4.30
C ASN A 41 -2.75 -3.55 -4.66
N PHE A 42 -1.62 -3.29 -4.01
CA PHE A 42 -0.82 -2.11 -4.33
C PHE A 42 -0.21 -2.19 -5.71
N GLN A 43 0.22 -3.37 -6.16
CA GLN A 43 0.73 -3.57 -7.52
C GLN A 43 -0.35 -3.28 -8.57
N ILE A 44 -1.59 -3.74 -8.35
CA ILE A 44 -2.72 -3.45 -9.25
C ILE A 44 -2.97 -1.94 -9.30
N ILE A 45 -2.97 -1.26 -8.15
CA ILE A 45 -3.16 0.19 -8.07
C ILE A 45 -2.06 0.94 -8.84
N THR A 46 -0.79 0.58 -8.60
CA THR A 46 0.35 1.23 -9.25
C THR A 46 0.35 1.02 -10.76
N ASN A 47 -0.16 -0.11 -11.24
CA ASN A 47 -0.29 -0.39 -12.67
C ASN A 47 -1.46 0.34 -13.33
N TRP A 48 -2.57 0.54 -12.62
CA TRP A 48 -3.74 1.26 -13.13
C TRP A 48 -3.53 2.77 -13.21
N ALA A 49 -2.85 3.34 -12.24
CA ALA A 49 -2.63 4.79 -12.16
C ALA A 49 -1.24 5.12 -11.60
N PRO A 50 -0.16 4.92 -12.39
CA PRO A 50 1.22 5.20 -11.99
C PRO A 50 1.42 6.62 -11.43
N ASP A 51 0.81 7.62 -12.07
CA ASP A 51 0.97 9.04 -11.71
C ASP A 51 0.26 9.44 -10.41
N LYS A 52 -0.66 8.59 -9.93
CA LYS A 52 -1.44 8.81 -8.71
C LYS A 52 -1.29 7.64 -7.74
N ALA A 53 -0.17 6.93 -7.85
CA ALA A 53 0.06 5.71 -7.10
C ALA A 53 0.04 5.98 -5.60
N ALA A 54 0.68 7.05 -5.12
CA ALA A 54 0.82 7.29 -3.68
C ALA A 54 -0.54 7.59 -3.01
N ILE A 55 -1.38 8.44 -3.60
CA ILE A 55 -2.71 8.74 -3.04
C ILE A 55 -3.66 7.55 -3.10
N LEU A 56 -3.62 6.74 -4.15
CA LEU A 56 -4.52 5.59 -4.28
C LEU A 56 -4.11 4.45 -3.34
N VAL A 57 -2.81 4.19 -3.20
CA VAL A 57 -2.27 3.26 -2.19
C VAL A 57 -2.58 3.76 -0.77
N ALA A 58 -2.43 5.06 -0.52
CA ALA A 58 -2.76 5.69 0.76
C ALA A 58 -4.25 5.55 1.09
N THR A 59 -5.14 5.76 0.12
CA THR A 59 -6.58 5.67 0.31
C THR A 59 -7.01 4.22 0.54
N SER A 60 -6.48 3.28 -0.24
CA SER A 60 -6.74 1.85 -0.09
C SER A 60 -6.34 1.33 1.29
N SER A 61 -5.12 1.64 1.75
CA SER A 61 -4.66 1.26 3.09
C SER A 61 -5.41 2.02 4.20
N GLY A 62 -5.72 3.29 3.97
CA GLY A 62 -6.44 4.17 4.91
C GLY A 62 -7.88 3.72 5.16
N ALA A 63 -8.57 3.18 4.16
CA ALA A 63 -9.94 2.70 4.28
C ALA A 63 -10.08 1.62 5.37
N ALA A 64 -9.17 0.64 5.40
CA ALA A 64 -9.16 -0.39 6.45
C ALA A 64 -8.93 0.21 7.86
N THR A 65 -8.08 1.22 7.97
CA THR A 65 -7.82 1.91 9.25
C THR A 65 -9.02 2.76 9.69
N GLY A 66 -9.68 3.46 8.77
CA GLY A 66 -10.92 4.18 9.07
C GLY A 66 -12.06 3.26 9.49
N LEU A 67 -12.23 2.12 8.80
CA LEU A 67 -13.25 1.12 9.13
C LEU A 67 -13.10 0.53 10.54
N SER A 68 -11.87 0.48 11.07
CA SER A 68 -11.60 -0.01 12.43
C SER A 68 -12.39 0.73 13.52
N ILE A 69 -12.75 2.00 13.29
CA ILE A 69 -13.54 2.80 14.23
C ILE A 69 -14.93 2.19 14.39
N ILE A 70 -15.63 1.99 13.27
CA ILE A 70 -16.97 1.38 13.24
C ILE A 70 -16.90 -0.05 13.76
N GLN A 71 -15.89 -0.80 13.30
CA GLN A 71 -15.69 -2.19 13.70
C GLN A 71 -15.53 -2.33 15.22
N ASN A 72 -14.73 -1.47 15.86
CA ASN A 72 -14.53 -1.51 17.31
C ASN A 72 -15.83 -1.23 18.08
N GLN A 73 -16.65 -0.30 17.61
CA GLN A 73 -17.95 -0.01 18.23
C GLN A 73 -18.93 -1.19 18.09
N LEU A 74 -18.99 -1.81 16.91
CA LEU A 74 -19.83 -2.99 16.68
C LEU A 74 -19.42 -4.18 17.55
N ILE A 75 -18.11 -4.46 17.64
CA ILE A 75 -17.59 -5.53 18.49
C ILE A 75 -17.93 -5.25 19.96
N THR A 76 -17.71 -4.01 20.42
CA THR A 76 -17.98 -3.63 21.82
C THR A 76 -19.47 -3.73 22.15
N ALA A 77 -20.35 -3.23 21.28
CA ALA A 77 -21.79 -3.29 21.48
C ALA A 77 -22.32 -4.73 21.53
N TYR A 78 -21.73 -5.65 20.74
CA TYR A 78 -22.11 -7.06 20.76
C TYR A 78 -21.59 -7.79 22.01
N VAL A 79 -20.30 -7.60 22.32
CA VAL A 79 -19.61 -8.32 23.40
C VAL A 79 -20.02 -7.80 24.79
N ASN A 80 -20.22 -6.50 24.93
CA ASN A 80 -20.53 -5.85 26.21
C ASN A 80 -21.64 -4.79 26.06
N PRO A 81 -22.90 -5.18 25.76
CA PRO A 81 -23.99 -4.24 25.52
C PRO A 81 -24.38 -3.43 26.76
N GLU A 82 -24.20 -4.01 27.94
CA GLU A 82 -24.49 -3.34 29.22
C GLU A 82 -23.31 -2.50 29.71
N ASN A 83 -22.23 -2.42 28.93
CA ASN A 83 -21.01 -1.68 29.25
C ASN A 83 -20.49 -1.96 30.67
N LEU A 84 -20.50 -3.25 31.05
CA LEU A 84 -19.99 -3.73 32.33
C LEU A 84 -18.49 -3.36 32.45
N LYS A 85 -18.04 -3.13 33.68
CA LYS A 85 -16.63 -2.82 33.98
C LYS A 85 -15.79 -4.09 34.19
N PRO A 86 -14.48 -4.05 33.93
CA PRO A 86 -13.57 -5.13 34.28
C PRO A 86 -13.58 -5.44 35.78
N THR A 87 -13.41 -6.71 36.11
CA THR A 87 -13.52 -7.24 37.48
C THR A 87 -12.21 -7.78 38.02
N SER A 88 -11.24 -8.10 37.15
CA SER A 88 -9.94 -8.64 37.55
C SER A 88 -8.81 -7.66 37.24
N TYR A 89 -7.92 -7.47 38.21
CA TYR A 89 -6.79 -6.56 38.14
C TYR A 89 -5.51 -7.35 38.38
N ILE A 90 -4.69 -7.52 37.33
CA ILE A 90 -3.37 -8.17 37.42
C ILE A 90 -2.32 -7.11 37.12
N GLY A 91 -1.78 -6.52 38.18
CA GLY A 91 -0.90 -5.34 38.08
C GLY A 91 -1.62 -4.16 37.40
N PRO A 92 -1.02 -3.50 36.39
CA PRO A 92 -1.66 -2.40 35.67
C PRO A 92 -2.68 -2.86 34.62
N ARG A 93 -2.95 -4.17 34.49
CA ARG A 93 -3.85 -4.71 33.46
C ARG A 93 -5.21 -5.06 34.04
N THR A 94 -6.26 -4.58 33.38
CA THR A 94 -7.65 -4.86 33.70
C THR A 94 -8.22 -5.93 32.77
N PHE A 95 -8.85 -6.96 33.33
CA PHE A 95 -9.47 -8.05 32.58
C PHE A 95 -10.94 -8.23 32.95
N PHE A 96 -11.75 -8.58 31.97
CA PHE A 96 -13.13 -9.03 32.18
C PHE A 96 -13.13 -10.49 32.61
N SER A 97 -13.69 -10.79 33.79
CA SER A 97 -13.87 -12.17 34.26
C SER A 97 -15.34 -12.63 34.23
N GLN A 98 -16.28 -11.76 33.84
CA GLN A 98 -17.69 -12.14 33.74
C GLN A 98 -17.89 -13.16 32.61
N ALA A 99 -18.55 -14.28 32.92
CA ALA A 99 -18.84 -15.35 31.96
C ALA A 99 -19.68 -14.85 30.77
N GLU A 100 -20.57 -13.89 30.99
CA GLU A 100 -21.43 -13.31 29.96
C GLU A 100 -20.64 -12.63 28.84
N ILE A 101 -19.58 -11.91 29.18
CA ILE A 101 -18.67 -11.27 28.21
C ILE A 101 -17.82 -12.34 27.53
N LEU A 102 -17.19 -13.22 28.32
CA LEU A 102 -16.26 -14.24 27.82
C LEU A 102 -16.94 -15.21 26.83
N ASN A 103 -18.20 -15.58 27.07
CA ASN A 103 -18.95 -16.49 26.20
C ASN A 103 -19.33 -15.87 24.85
N ARG A 104 -19.40 -14.53 24.76
CA ARG A 104 -19.71 -13.81 23.50
C ARG A 104 -18.49 -13.62 22.61
N VAL A 105 -17.27 -13.59 23.17
CA VAL A 105 -16.03 -13.36 22.42
C VAL A 105 -15.86 -14.30 21.21
N PRO A 106 -16.02 -15.62 21.31
CA PRO A 106 -15.87 -16.53 20.17
C PRO A 106 -16.88 -16.23 19.05
N MET A 107 -18.13 -15.92 19.40
CA MET A 107 -19.15 -15.58 18.42
C MET A 107 -18.87 -14.22 17.77
N ALA A 108 -18.35 -13.25 18.52
CA ALA A 108 -17.90 -11.97 17.98
C ALA A 108 -16.78 -12.14 16.95
N VAL A 109 -15.83 -13.05 17.20
CA VAL A 109 -14.77 -13.42 16.25
C VAL A 109 -15.35 -14.06 14.97
N ILE A 110 -16.36 -14.93 15.08
CA ILE A 110 -17.05 -15.52 13.93
C ILE A 110 -17.77 -14.44 13.11
N ILE A 111 -18.49 -13.52 13.76
CA ILE A 111 -19.18 -12.40 13.10
C ILE A 111 -18.14 -11.54 12.37
N TYR A 112 -17.03 -11.22 13.02
CA TYR A 112 -15.93 -10.47 12.42
C TYR A 112 -15.34 -11.19 11.19
N ALA A 113 -15.11 -12.50 11.28
CA ALA A 113 -14.63 -13.33 10.18
C ALA A 113 -15.61 -13.34 9.00
N ALA A 114 -16.92 -13.43 9.28
CA ALA A 114 -17.96 -13.43 8.25
C ALA A 114 -18.07 -12.07 7.51
N ILE A 115 -18.05 -10.96 8.25
CA ILE A 115 -18.05 -9.60 7.67
C ILE A 115 -16.79 -9.41 6.82
N THR A 116 -15.64 -9.81 7.34
CA THR A 116 -14.35 -9.69 6.62
C THR A 116 -14.34 -10.55 5.35
N LEU A 117 -14.85 -11.77 5.40
CA LEU A 117 -14.97 -12.64 4.23
C LEU A 117 -15.92 -12.03 3.17
N PHE A 118 -17.07 -11.51 3.59
CA PHE A 118 -18.00 -10.84 2.68
C PHE A 118 -17.34 -9.66 1.96
N LEU A 119 -16.68 -8.76 2.70
CA LEU A 119 -15.95 -7.63 2.12
C LEU A 119 -14.82 -8.07 1.18
N GLN A 120 -14.11 -9.16 1.51
CA GLN A 120 -13.07 -9.70 0.63
C GLN A 120 -13.64 -10.29 -0.66
N VAL A 121 -14.77 -11.00 -0.60
CA VAL A 121 -15.44 -11.57 -1.79
C VAL A 121 -15.95 -10.46 -2.69
N VAL A 122 -16.61 -9.44 -2.13
CA VAL A 122 -17.06 -8.26 -2.88
C VAL A 122 -15.88 -7.54 -3.50
N GLY A 123 -14.83 -7.26 -2.72
CA GLY A 123 -13.63 -6.59 -3.22
C GLY A 123 -12.96 -7.36 -4.36
N TYR A 124 -12.82 -8.67 -4.24
CA TYR A 124 -12.26 -9.51 -5.30
C TYR A 124 -13.11 -9.52 -6.57
N ALA A 125 -14.44 -9.57 -6.45
CA ALA A 125 -15.34 -9.50 -7.60
C ALA A 125 -15.26 -8.15 -8.34
N MET A 126 -14.81 -7.09 -7.67
CA MET A 126 -14.64 -5.75 -8.24
C MET A 126 -13.23 -5.50 -8.83
N ILE A 127 -12.24 -6.35 -8.55
CA ILE A 127 -10.88 -6.18 -9.08
C ILE A 127 -10.88 -6.45 -10.58
N THR A 128 -10.33 -5.52 -11.34
CA THR A 128 -10.11 -5.65 -12.78
C THR A 128 -8.62 -5.54 -13.11
N ASN A 129 -8.19 -6.27 -14.13
CA ASN A 129 -6.80 -6.23 -14.58
C ASN A 129 -6.50 -4.85 -15.18
N PRO A 130 -5.33 -4.26 -14.87
CA PRO A 130 -4.89 -3.02 -15.51
C PRO A 130 -4.76 -3.23 -17.02
N PRO A 131 -4.93 -2.17 -17.84
CA PRO A 131 -4.71 -2.26 -19.27
C PRO A 131 -3.28 -2.76 -19.54
N SER A 132 -3.16 -3.92 -20.19
CA SER A 132 -1.86 -4.40 -20.63
C SER A 132 -1.26 -3.37 -21.59
N ALA A 133 0.00 -3.00 -21.41
CA ALA A 133 0.77 -2.35 -22.46
C ALA A 133 0.87 -3.34 -23.64
N SER A 134 -0.08 -3.25 -24.58
CA SER A 134 -0.11 -3.86 -25.91
C SER A 134 0.44 -5.29 -26.01
N SER A 135 -0.41 -6.29 -25.79
CA SER A 135 -0.29 -7.61 -26.43
C SER A 135 -1.06 -7.73 -27.76
N ASP A 136 -1.63 -6.62 -28.27
CA ASP A 136 -2.38 -6.58 -29.54
C ASP A 136 -1.57 -6.07 -30.74
N GLN A 137 -0.23 -6.05 -30.64
CA GLN A 137 0.66 -5.94 -31.79
C GLN A 137 1.85 -6.90 -31.65
N GLN A 138 1.59 -8.20 -31.58
CA GLN A 138 2.50 -9.14 -32.22
C GLN A 138 2.09 -9.20 -33.70
N PRO A 139 2.91 -8.73 -34.65
CA PRO A 139 2.77 -9.18 -36.02
C PRO A 139 2.97 -10.70 -35.97
N SER A 140 1.92 -11.44 -36.27
CA SER A 140 1.95 -12.86 -36.55
C SER A 140 2.80 -13.08 -37.80
N GLY A 141 4.11 -13.18 -37.58
CA GLY A 141 5.09 -13.54 -38.58
C GLY A 141 6.19 -14.32 -37.89
N ASN A 142 6.22 -15.63 -38.11
CA ASN A 142 7.37 -16.48 -37.79
C ASN A 142 8.63 -15.84 -38.40
N LEU A 143 9.40 -15.11 -37.60
CA LEU A 143 10.76 -14.75 -37.98
C LEU A 143 11.65 -15.95 -37.64
N ASP A 144 11.91 -16.72 -38.68
CA ASP A 144 12.80 -17.87 -38.69
C ASP A 144 14.15 -17.50 -38.06
N ARG A 145 14.51 -18.23 -36.99
CA ARG A 145 15.72 -18.03 -36.20
C ARG A 145 17.02 -18.26 -37.00
N SER A 146 16.91 -18.74 -38.23
CA SER A 146 17.99 -18.94 -39.21
C SER A 146 18.46 -17.66 -39.91
N LYS A 147 17.72 -16.54 -39.84
CA LYS A 147 18.15 -15.26 -40.42
C LYS A 147 18.99 -14.39 -39.49
N MET A 148 19.10 -14.76 -38.21
CA MET A 148 19.89 -14.00 -37.23
C MET A 148 21.40 -14.27 -37.33
N GLU A 149 21.80 -15.33 -38.04
CA GLU A 149 23.21 -15.70 -38.28
C GLU A 149 23.83 -15.01 -39.52
N ILE A 150 23.06 -14.23 -40.28
CA ILE A 150 23.58 -13.49 -41.47
C ILE A 150 23.96 -12.04 -41.10
N ILE A 151 23.77 -11.64 -39.83
CA ILE A 151 23.87 -10.23 -39.38
C ILE A 151 25.32 -9.80 -39.06
N GLU A 152 26.32 -10.66 -39.18
CA GLU A 152 27.71 -10.19 -39.04
C GLU A 152 28.28 -9.56 -40.31
N ASP A 153 27.62 -9.64 -41.47
CA ASP A 153 28.33 -9.31 -42.72
C ASP A 153 27.57 -8.55 -43.82
N ASN A 154 26.43 -7.90 -43.56
CA ASN A 154 25.85 -7.06 -44.62
C ASN A 154 25.21 -5.74 -44.18
N LYS A 155 25.74 -4.66 -44.76
CA LYS A 155 25.24 -3.29 -44.70
C LYS A 155 23.98 -3.20 -45.57
N ASP A 156 22.80 -3.23 -44.97
CA ASP A 156 21.57 -2.66 -45.56
C ASP A 156 20.48 -2.57 -44.48
N GLY A 157 20.51 -1.47 -43.71
CA GLY A 157 19.53 -1.16 -42.66
C GLY A 157 18.20 -0.59 -43.17
N ASP A 158 18.15 -0.17 -44.44
CA ASP A 158 17.02 0.59 -45.00
C ASP A 158 15.75 -0.26 -45.24
N ALA A 159 15.92 -1.55 -45.54
CA ALA A 159 14.79 -2.42 -45.87
C ALA A 159 13.91 -2.77 -44.66
N PHE A 160 14.49 -2.83 -43.45
CA PHE A 160 13.75 -3.13 -42.23
C PHE A 160 12.95 -1.92 -41.74
N LEU A 161 13.55 -0.73 -41.78
CA LEU A 161 12.92 0.53 -41.37
C LEU A 161 11.74 0.90 -42.29
N THR A 162 11.86 0.62 -43.59
CA THR A 162 10.77 0.81 -44.55
C THR A 162 9.53 -0.05 -44.22
N SER A 163 9.70 -1.19 -43.54
CA SER A 163 8.58 -2.06 -43.14
C SER A 163 7.90 -1.59 -41.86
N LEU A 164 8.62 -0.96 -40.93
CA LEU A 164 8.06 -0.34 -39.73
C LEU A 164 7.27 0.93 -40.04
N VAL A 165 7.76 1.79 -40.94
CA VAL A 165 7.05 3.01 -41.39
C VAL A 165 5.74 2.67 -42.14
N LYS A 166 5.67 1.51 -42.81
CA LYS A 166 4.42 1.06 -43.46
C LYS A 166 3.36 0.57 -42.48
N LEU A 167 3.74 0.09 -41.29
CA LEU A 167 2.80 -0.32 -40.24
C LEU A 167 2.14 0.88 -39.55
N GLU A 168 2.85 2.00 -39.44
CA GLU A 168 2.34 3.22 -38.79
C GLU A 168 1.38 4.02 -39.68
N ASN A 169 1.48 3.88 -41.02
CA ASN A 169 0.64 4.61 -41.99
C ASN A 169 -0.67 3.89 -42.38
N ALA A 170 -1.09 2.82 -41.67
CA ALA A 170 -2.36 2.17 -41.91
C ALA A 170 -3.53 2.99 -41.31
N PRO A 171 -4.64 3.26 -42.03
CA PRO A 171 -5.70 4.15 -41.54
C PRO A 171 -6.41 3.59 -40.30
N SER A 172 -6.51 4.39 -39.24
CA SER A 172 -7.25 4.08 -38.02
C SER A 172 -8.77 4.08 -38.28
N ALA A 173 -9.42 2.91 -38.16
CA ALA A 173 -10.88 2.81 -38.15
C ALA A 173 -11.42 3.32 -36.80
N ASN A 174 -11.80 4.59 -36.76
CA ASN A 174 -12.58 5.17 -35.67
C ASN A 174 -14.02 4.60 -35.72
N ASN A 175 -14.53 4.11 -34.58
CA ASN A 175 -15.97 4.03 -34.36
C ASN A 175 -16.31 4.46 -32.93
N GLN A 176 -16.76 5.71 -32.84
CA GLN A 176 -17.66 6.19 -31.78
C GLN A 176 -18.92 5.32 -31.76
N LYS A 177 -19.38 4.87 -30.58
CA LYS A 177 -20.83 4.72 -30.35
C LYS A 177 -21.23 5.24 -28.97
N GLN A 178 -22.28 6.03 -29.06
CA GLN A 178 -22.93 6.92 -28.12
C GLN A 178 -24.09 6.17 -27.45
N TYR A 179 -24.41 6.54 -26.20
CA TYR A 179 -25.62 6.14 -25.49
C TYR A 179 -26.88 6.56 -26.25
N GLY A 180 -27.93 5.72 -26.26
CA GLY A 180 -29.25 6.08 -26.78
C GLY A 180 -30.28 4.96 -26.66
N SER A 181 -31.40 5.28 -26.01
CA SER A 181 -32.52 4.44 -25.60
C SER A 181 -33.69 4.43 -26.61
N VAL A 182 -34.62 3.48 -26.41
CA VAL A 182 -36.09 3.58 -26.64
C VAL A 182 -36.69 3.30 -28.04
N ASP A 183 -37.64 2.35 -28.01
CA ASP A 183 -38.91 2.14 -28.74
C ASP A 183 -39.05 2.22 -30.26
N GLY A 184 -39.72 1.18 -30.80
CA GLY A 184 -41.07 1.37 -31.36
C GLY A 184 -41.23 1.53 -32.87
N ASN A 185 -41.78 0.48 -33.48
CA ASN A 185 -42.70 0.46 -34.63
C ASN A 185 -42.19 0.64 -36.08
N ASN A 186 -42.68 -0.32 -36.88
CA ASN A 186 -43.20 -0.23 -38.24
C ASN A 186 -42.30 -0.44 -39.46
N GLU A 187 -42.68 -1.54 -40.13
CA GLU A 187 -42.98 -1.68 -41.55
C GLU A 187 -41.95 -2.31 -42.50
N ILE A 188 -42.48 -3.38 -43.09
CA ILE A 188 -42.03 -4.26 -44.16
C ILE A 188 -42.00 -3.46 -45.47
N LEU A 189 -41.01 -3.71 -46.34
CA LEU A 189 -41.23 -3.95 -47.78
C LEU A 189 -39.93 -4.34 -48.52
N ASP A 190 -40.10 -5.39 -49.33
CA ASP A 190 -39.16 -6.01 -50.27
C ASP A 190 -38.64 -5.07 -51.38
N ASN A 191 -37.42 -5.30 -51.88
CA ASN A 191 -37.20 -5.89 -53.21
C ASN A 191 -35.76 -5.73 -53.77
N HIS A 192 -35.27 -6.86 -54.30
CA HIS A 192 -34.52 -7.07 -55.55
C HIS A 192 -33.36 -6.15 -56.04
N ARG A 193 -32.20 -6.84 -56.18
CA ARG A 193 -31.42 -7.11 -57.41
C ARG A 193 -30.65 -5.97 -58.13
N SER A 194 -29.33 -6.15 -58.09
CA SER A 194 -28.36 -6.12 -59.21
C SER A 194 -28.01 -4.82 -59.95
N SER A 195 -26.72 -4.50 -59.82
CA SER A 195 -25.73 -4.12 -60.86
C SER A 195 -25.88 -2.79 -61.61
N GLN A 196 -24.92 -1.87 -61.38
CA GLN A 196 -24.15 -1.19 -62.43
C GLN A 196 -22.76 -0.73 -61.89
N PRO A 197 -21.71 -0.64 -62.74
CA PRO A 197 -20.32 -0.42 -62.35
C PRO A 197 -19.91 1.06 -62.42
N VAL A 198 -18.96 1.49 -61.59
CA VAL A 198 -18.44 2.88 -61.60
C VAL A 198 -16.96 2.88 -62.01
N PRO A 199 -16.50 3.83 -62.87
CA PRO A 199 -15.23 3.73 -63.57
C PRO A 199 -14.02 4.22 -62.77
N ASN A 200 -12.87 3.61 -63.11
CA ASN A 200 -11.53 4.01 -62.72
C ASN A 200 -11.20 5.45 -63.17
N CYS A 201 -10.78 6.31 -62.23
CA CYS A 201 -9.95 7.48 -62.51
C CYS A 201 -8.86 7.58 -61.43
N ILE A 202 -7.63 7.26 -61.83
CA ILE A 202 -6.40 7.45 -61.06
C ILE A 202 -5.94 8.90 -61.23
N GLY A 203 -5.63 9.56 -60.11
CA GLY A 203 -4.81 10.78 -60.05
C GLY A 203 -3.94 10.72 -58.78
N PRO A 204 -2.65 11.12 -58.83
CA PRO A 204 -1.71 10.91 -57.73
C PRO A 204 -1.92 11.98 -56.64
N ALA A 205 -2.05 11.56 -55.38
CA ALA A 205 -2.01 12.47 -54.23
C ALA A 205 -0.56 12.61 -53.76
N ASP A 206 -0.06 13.85 -53.77
CA ASP A 206 1.23 14.24 -53.21
C ASP A 206 1.27 13.92 -51.71
N HIS A 207 2.02 12.89 -51.33
CA HIS A 207 2.37 12.64 -49.95
C HIS A 207 3.62 13.45 -49.60
N ALA A 208 3.44 14.55 -48.86
CA ALA A 208 4.54 15.24 -48.20
C ALA A 208 5.13 14.32 -47.13
N TYR A 209 6.31 13.77 -47.39
CA TYR A 209 7.10 13.05 -46.41
C TYR A 209 7.61 14.04 -45.37
N VAL A 210 7.02 14.02 -44.17
CA VAL A 210 7.63 14.66 -43.00
C VAL A 210 8.85 13.84 -42.65
N ASN A 211 10.03 14.39 -42.93
CA ASN A 211 11.31 13.75 -42.64
C ASN A 211 11.59 13.90 -41.14
N ILE A 212 11.07 12.97 -40.33
CA ILE A 212 11.31 12.95 -38.90
C ILE A 212 12.71 12.36 -38.70
N ASP A 213 13.63 13.13 -38.14
CA ASP A 213 15.00 12.69 -37.87
C ASP A 213 14.95 11.47 -36.94
N GLU A 214 15.48 10.35 -37.42
CA GLU A 214 15.51 9.06 -36.74
C GLU A 214 16.19 9.16 -35.36
N LYS A 215 17.14 10.10 -35.23
CA LYS A 215 17.77 10.42 -33.95
C LYS A 215 16.81 11.11 -32.98
N GLU A 216 15.87 11.92 -33.44
CA GLU A 216 14.86 12.53 -32.58
C GLU A 216 13.82 11.53 -32.11
N VAL A 217 13.41 10.56 -32.94
CA VAL A 217 12.49 9.48 -32.53
C VAL A 217 13.15 8.56 -31.50
N VAL A 218 14.40 8.15 -31.74
CA VAL A 218 15.16 7.34 -30.78
C VAL A 218 15.40 8.13 -29.48
N LYS A 219 15.68 9.44 -29.57
CA LYS A 219 15.81 10.30 -28.40
C LYS A 219 14.47 10.52 -27.69
N TYR A 220 13.34 10.53 -28.39
CA TYR A 220 11.99 10.64 -27.82
C TYR A 220 11.56 9.33 -27.11
N ILE A 221 11.92 8.18 -27.68
CA ILE A 221 11.70 6.85 -27.09
C ILE A 221 12.64 6.63 -25.90
N GLN A 222 13.91 7.08 -25.98
CA GLN A 222 14.86 7.06 -24.87
C GLN A 222 14.56 8.11 -23.79
N ALA A 223 13.91 9.23 -24.15
CA ALA A 223 13.51 10.27 -23.21
C ALA A 223 12.25 9.92 -22.41
N LYS A 224 11.52 8.86 -22.80
CA LYS A 224 10.63 8.18 -21.87
C LYS A 224 11.55 7.40 -20.94
N ASP A 225 11.98 8.05 -19.87
CA ASP A 225 12.85 7.52 -18.81
C ASP A 225 12.32 6.13 -18.39
N VAL A 226 12.81 5.06 -19.04
CA VAL A 226 12.46 3.69 -18.67
C VAL A 226 13.25 3.45 -17.41
N GLN A 227 12.68 3.89 -16.29
CA GLN A 227 13.25 3.71 -14.97
C GLN A 227 13.59 2.25 -14.81
N LYS A 228 14.89 1.96 -14.67
CA LYS A 228 15.39 0.59 -14.52
C LYS A 228 14.70 -0.07 -13.33
N SER A 229 13.93 -1.12 -13.58
CA SER A 229 13.35 -1.95 -12.52
C SER A 229 14.42 -2.86 -11.92
N TRP A 230 14.65 -2.72 -10.62
CA TRP A 230 15.65 -3.46 -9.87
C TRP A 230 15.10 -4.81 -9.42
N LYS A 231 15.88 -5.88 -9.64
CA LYS A 231 15.55 -7.19 -9.07
C LYS A 231 15.71 -7.14 -7.55
N PRO A 232 14.97 -7.96 -6.77
CA PRO A 232 15.09 -7.98 -5.32
C PRO A 232 16.53 -8.19 -4.82
N SER A 233 17.30 -9.05 -5.49
CA SER A 233 18.70 -9.31 -5.16
C SER A 233 19.64 -8.14 -5.47
N GLU A 234 19.24 -7.21 -6.33
CA GLU A 234 19.98 -5.99 -6.65
C GLU A 234 19.54 -4.85 -5.71
N ALA A 235 18.24 -4.73 -5.45
CA ALA A 235 17.66 -3.75 -4.53
C ALA A 235 18.31 -3.83 -3.14
N ILE A 236 18.44 -5.03 -2.56
CA ILE A 236 19.06 -5.25 -1.24
C ILE A 236 20.55 -4.90 -1.17
N LYS A 237 21.22 -4.74 -2.32
CA LYS A 237 22.63 -4.33 -2.37
C LYS A 237 22.78 -2.81 -2.36
N THR A 238 21.70 -2.07 -2.57
CA THR A 238 21.72 -0.61 -2.59
C THR A 238 21.70 -0.02 -1.17
N PRO A 239 22.43 1.08 -0.90
CA PRO A 239 22.37 1.76 0.39
C PRO A 239 20.99 2.39 0.67
N VAL A 240 20.26 2.74 -0.38
CA VAL A 240 18.90 3.29 -0.29
C VAL A 240 17.94 2.28 0.33
N PHE A 241 18.05 0.99 -0.04
CA PHE A 241 17.25 -0.08 0.56
C PHE A 241 17.39 -0.10 2.08
N TYR A 242 18.61 -0.09 2.61
CA TYR A 242 18.84 -0.11 4.06
C TYR A 242 18.34 1.16 4.76
N SER A 243 18.39 2.31 4.10
CA SER A 243 17.87 3.57 4.66
C SER A 243 16.35 3.53 4.79
N VAL A 244 15.65 3.05 3.77
CA VAL A 244 14.18 2.88 3.78
C VAL A 244 13.77 1.74 4.74
N PHE A 245 14.56 0.67 4.81
CA PHE A 245 14.34 -0.44 5.73
C PHE A 245 14.47 -0.01 7.20
N MET A 246 15.51 0.76 7.54
CA MET A 246 15.71 1.33 8.88
C MET A 246 14.64 2.36 9.24
N PHE A 247 14.13 3.11 8.27
CA PHE A 247 12.92 3.92 8.46
C PHE A 247 11.72 3.07 8.88
N GLY A 248 11.47 1.97 8.17
CA GLY A 248 10.43 1.01 8.53
C GLY A 248 10.57 0.49 9.96
N ILE A 249 11.79 0.10 10.36
CA ILE A 249 12.09 -0.35 11.74
C ILE A 249 11.80 0.76 12.76
N SER A 250 12.29 1.98 12.54
CA SER A 250 12.13 3.09 13.50
C SER A 250 10.66 3.45 13.72
N ILE A 251 9.90 3.61 12.63
CA ILE A 251 8.48 3.94 12.70
C ILE A 251 7.67 2.77 13.28
N ALA A 252 7.94 1.53 12.88
CA ALA A 252 7.24 0.37 13.41
C ALA A 252 7.49 0.19 14.92
N TYR A 253 8.69 0.50 15.41
CA TYR A 253 8.99 0.42 16.84
C TYR A 253 8.17 1.43 17.65
N GLY A 254 8.15 2.69 17.22
CA GLY A 254 7.30 3.72 17.83
C GLY A 254 5.81 3.39 17.74
N LEU A 255 5.36 2.84 16.61
CA LEU A 255 3.98 2.41 16.41
C LEU A 255 3.59 1.30 17.38
N THR A 256 4.44 0.29 17.56
CA THR A 256 4.22 -0.81 18.51
C THR A 256 4.13 -0.32 19.94
N LEU A 257 5.02 0.58 20.36
CA LEU A 257 4.93 1.15 21.71
C LEU A 257 3.64 1.94 21.91
N LYS A 258 3.24 2.74 20.91
CA LYS A 258 2.01 3.54 20.99
C LYS A 258 0.80 2.63 21.07
N ALA A 259 0.69 1.65 20.20
CA ALA A 259 -0.45 0.73 20.17
C ALA A 259 -0.66 0.00 21.51
N ASN A 260 0.43 -0.37 22.19
CA ASN A 260 0.35 -1.17 23.42
C ASN A 260 0.32 -0.33 24.71
N TYR A 261 0.99 0.83 24.74
CA TYR A 261 1.29 1.50 26.01
C TYR A 261 0.73 2.92 26.14
N TYR A 262 0.20 3.55 25.09
CA TYR A 262 -0.27 4.95 25.21
C TYR A 262 -1.34 5.10 26.30
N LYS A 263 -2.32 4.19 26.36
CA LYS A 263 -3.38 4.24 27.38
C LYS A 263 -2.84 3.82 28.76
N GLN A 264 -2.06 2.74 28.79
CA GLN A 264 -1.49 2.20 30.04
C GLN A 264 -0.60 3.22 30.75
N PHE A 265 0.26 3.92 30.02
CA PHE A 265 1.14 4.94 30.58
C PHE A 265 0.35 6.19 31.01
N ALA A 266 -0.61 6.63 30.20
CA ALA A 266 -1.38 7.84 30.50
C ALA A 266 -2.24 7.71 31.76
N LEU A 267 -2.75 6.51 32.05
CA LEU A 267 -3.53 6.24 33.27
C LEU A 267 -2.75 6.46 34.57
N LEU A 268 -1.42 6.57 34.52
CA LEU A 268 -0.60 6.91 35.69
C LEU A 268 -0.77 8.38 36.13
N TYR A 269 -1.23 9.26 35.24
CA TYR A 269 -1.37 10.70 35.50
C TYR A 269 -2.78 11.21 35.21
N ILE A 270 -3.43 10.69 34.16
CA ILE A 270 -4.76 11.10 33.70
C ILE A 270 -5.79 10.06 34.12
N HIS A 271 -6.46 10.29 35.24
CA HIS A 271 -7.46 9.39 35.84
C HIS A 271 -8.85 9.45 35.17
N ASN A 272 -8.89 9.71 33.85
CA ASN A 272 -10.12 9.79 33.07
C ASN A 272 -10.07 8.80 31.90
N ASP A 273 -10.59 7.59 32.13
CA ASP A 273 -10.57 6.53 31.12
C ASP A 273 -11.40 6.85 29.88
N ASN A 274 -12.51 7.59 30.04
CA ASN A 274 -13.35 8.04 28.94
C ASN A 274 -12.58 8.99 28.03
N TYR A 275 -11.79 9.90 28.62
CA TYR A 275 -10.92 10.79 27.87
C TYR A 275 -9.87 10.02 27.07
N LEU A 276 -9.17 9.07 27.68
CA LEU A 276 -8.16 8.27 26.98
C LEU A 276 -8.76 7.35 25.90
N THR A 277 -10.00 6.91 26.11
CA THR A 277 -10.77 6.17 25.10
C THR A 277 -11.14 7.07 23.91
N LEU A 278 -11.50 8.34 24.14
CA LEU A 278 -11.67 9.34 23.08
C LEU A 278 -10.37 9.58 22.30
N VAL A 279 -9.23 9.69 22.98
CA VAL A 279 -7.93 9.76 22.29
C VAL A 279 -7.74 8.53 21.39
N GLY A 280 -8.08 7.34 21.89
CA GLY A 280 -8.05 6.09 21.15
C GLY A 280 -8.91 6.08 19.88
N THR A 281 -10.10 6.68 19.90
CA THR A 281 -10.98 6.75 18.72
C THR A 281 -10.51 7.79 17.69
N LEU A 282 -9.78 8.82 18.11
CA LEU A 282 -9.21 9.83 17.22
C LEU A 282 -7.92 9.37 16.52
N ILE A 283 -7.17 8.41 17.10
CA ILE A 283 -5.93 7.88 16.50
C ILE A 283 -6.14 7.34 15.07
N PRO A 284 -7.14 6.48 14.78
CA PRO A 284 -7.37 5.99 13.42
C PRO A 284 -7.82 7.11 12.46
N VAL A 285 -8.60 8.08 12.92
CA VAL A 285 -9.02 9.24 12.11
C VAL A 285 -7.80 10.03 11.65
N MET A 286 -6.91 10.35 12.59
CA MET A 286 -5.66 11.07 12.30
C MET A 286 -4.71 10.26 11.42
N SER A 287 -4.67 8.95 11.62
CA SER A 287 -3.85 8.04 10.82
C SER A 287 -4.33 8.00 9.36
N THR A 288 -5.63 7.88 9.12
CA THR A 288 -6.21 7.85 7.77
C THR A 288 -6.03 9.19 7.04
N SER A 289 -6.26 10.31 7.73
CA SER A 289 -6.08 11.64 7.15
C SER A 289 -4.62 11.93 6.82
N SER A 290 -3.68 11.51 7.68
CA SER A 290 -2.23 11.60 7.39
C SER A 290 -1.84 10.86 6.11
N ARG A 291 -2.34 9.64 5.91
CA ARG A 291 -2.04 8.86 4.71
C ARG A 291 -2.48 9.58 3.45
N ILE A 292 -3.71 10.09 3.42
CA ILE A 292 -4.25 10.83 2.27
C ILE A 292 -3.43 12.10 2.01
N LEU A 293 -3.06 12.83 3.07
CA LEU A 293 -2.24 14.04 2.98
C LEU A 293 -0.87 13.74 2.36
N TYR A 294 -0.13 12.78 2.92
CA TYR A 294 1.19 12.42 2.42
C TYR A 294 1.14 11.82 1.01
N GLY A 295 0.16 10.97 0.71
CA GLY A 295 -0.04 10.43 -0.63
C GLY A 295 -0.26 11.55 -1.66
N THR A 296 -1.09 12.54 -1.31
CA THR A 296 -1.31 13.71 -2.18
C THR A 296 -0.05 14.57 -2.33
N CYS A 297 0.71 14.78 -1.26
CA CYS A 297 1.95 15.56 -1.30
C CYS A 297 3.04 14.89 -2.16
N LEU A 298 3.14 13.57 -2.10
CA LEU A 298 4.09 12.78 -2.91
C LEU A 298 3.70 12.82 -4.40
N ASP A 299 2.43 12.57 -4.74
CA ASP A 299 1.98 12.58 -6.15
C ASP A 299 2.06 13.98 -6.79
N LYS A 300 1.84 15.05 -6.01
CA LYS A 300 1.99 16.44 -6.50
C LYS A 300 3.45 16.90 -6.61
N GLY A 301 4.42 16.07 -6.25
CA GLY A 301 5.83 16.45 -6.21
C GLY A 301 6.17 17.53 -5.17
N LEU A 302 5.29 17.76 -4.18
CA LEU A 302 5.56 18.70 -3.08
C LEU A 302 6.61 18.16 -2.11
N LEU A 303 6.69 16.83 -2.00
CA LEU A 303 7.67 16.14 -1.18
C LEU A 303 8.36 15.07 -2.02
N ASN A 304 9.69 15.02 -1.95
CA ASN A 304 10.42 13.84 -2.41
C ASN A 304 10.32 12.72 -1.36
N ILE A 305 10.60 11.47 -1.76
CA ILE A 305 10.63 10.33 -0.83
C ILE A 305 11.62 10.57 0.31
N LYS A 306 12.81 11.10 0.01
CA LYS A 306 13.81 11.44 1.03
C LYS A 306 13.30 12.47 2.04
N ASP A 307 12.63 13.52 1.57
CA ASP A 307 12.07 14.57 2.43
C ASP A 307 10.96 14.00 3.32
N ALA A 308 10.08 13.16 2.76
CA ALA A 308 9.01 12.50 3.51
C ALA A 308 9.56 11.61 4.64
N LEU A 309 10.63 10.83 4.39
CA LEU A 309 11.30 10.01 5.39
C LEU A 309 11.86 10.87 6.54
N VAL A 310 12.59 11.95 6.21
CA VAL A 310 13.23 12.83 7.21
C VAL A 310 12.17 13.54 8.04
N ILE A 311 11.14 14.11 7.43
CA ILE A 311 10.06 14.81 8.14
C ILE A 311 9.34 13.85 9.09
N ALA A 312 8.97 12.65 8.61
CA ALA A 312 8.28 11.66 9.44
C ALA A 312 9.14 11.23 10.64
N LEU A 313 10.43 10.93 10.42
CA LEU A 313 11.35 10.56 11.51
C LEU A 313 11.59 11.71 12.49
N ALA A 314 11.72 12.95 12.01
CA ALA A 314 11.94 14.11 12.88
C ALA A 314 10.74 14.33 13.80
N ILE A 315 9.52 14.32 13.25
CA ILE A 315 8.29 14.45 14.04
C ILE A 315 8.18 13.27 15.02
N ASN A 316 8.42 12.02 14.58
CA ASN A 316 8.35 10.85 15.44
C ASN A 316 9.37 10.92 16.60
N GLY A 317 10.61 11.34 16.31
CA GLY A 317 11.68 11.48 17.29
C GLY A 317 11.39 12.56 18.32
N VAL A 318 10.94 13.74 17.89
CA VAL A 318 10.57 14.84 18.79
C VAL A 318 9.37 14.43 19.65
N MET A 319 8.28 13.96 19.05
CA MET A 319 7.08 13.57 19.80
C MET A 319 7.38 12.43 20.80
N SER A 320 8.24 11.47 20.45
CA SER A 320 8.64 10.40 21.37
C SER A 320 9.48 10.90 22.54
N ALA A 321 10.33 11.92 22.34
CA ALA A 321 11.12 12.53 23.42
C ALA A 321 10.22 13.24 24.45
N PHE A 322 9.17 13.93 23.99
CA PHE A 322 8.21 14.61 24.86
C PHE A 322 7.18 13.67 25.49
N TRP A 323 7.08 12.42 25.03
CA TRP A 323 6.01 11.51 25.44
C TRP A 323 5.99 11.23 26.94
N TYR A 324 7.15 11.05 27.57
CA TYR A 324 7.23 10.78 29.02
C TYR A 324 6.67 11.93 29.87
N ILE A 325 6.97 13.18 29.49
CA ILE A 325 6.59 14.37 30.26
C ILE A 325 5.17 14.85 29.96
N ALA A 326 4.65 14.57 28.76
CA ALA A 326 3.39 15.13 28.30
C ALA A 326 2.17 14.87 29.22
N PRO A 327 1.90 13.64 29.71
CA PRO A 327 0.75 13.42 30.58
C PRO A 327 0.92 14.00 32.00
N GLN A 328 2.14 14.41 32.36
CA GLN A 328 2.44 15.06 33.65
C GLN A 328 2.10 16.55 33.63
N ILE A 329 2.13 17.16 32.43
CA ILE A 329 1.86 18.58 32.23
C ILE A 329 0.36 18.81 32.10
N ASP A 330 -0.26 18.20 31.10
CA ASP A 330 -1.68 18.41 30.80
C ASP A 330 -2.26 17.29 29.92
N ALA A 331 -3.55 17.01 30.12
CA ALA A 331 -4.26 15.97 29.38
C ALA A 331 -4.43 16.31 27.89
N VAL A 332 -4.70 17.57 27.55
CA VAL A 332 -4.86 18.04 26.17
C VAL A 332 -3.52 18.00 25.45
N PHE A 333 -2.44 18.41 26.11
CA PHE A 333 -1.09 18.28 25.55
C PHE A 333 -0.74 16.82 25.23
N TYR A 334 -1.06 15.89 26.14
CA TYR A 334 -0.88 14.46 25.89
C TYR A 334 -1.67 13.95 24.68
N MET A 335 -2.95 14.34 24.57
CA MET A 335 -3.77 13.96 23.41
C MET A 335 -3.17 14.48 22.11
N ILE A 336 -2.78 15.76 22.04
CA ILE A 336 -2.16 16.35 20.86
C ILE A 336 -0.92 15.55 20.48
N LEU A 337 -0.03 15.28 21.44
CA LEU A 337 1.20 14.51 21.20
C LEU A 337 0.91 13.12 20.62
N VAL A 338 -0.04 12.38 21.20
CA VAL A 338 -0.39 11.03 20.72
C VAL A 338 -1.03 11.06 19.32
N LEU A 339 -1.82 12.10 19.01
CA LEU A 339 -2.38 12.28 17.68
C LEU A 339 -1.30 12.64 16.64
N PHE A 340 -0.31 13.46 17.00
CA PHE A 340 0.85 13.72 16.13
C PHE A 340 1.72 12.48 15.93
N LEU A 341 1.90 11.64 16.95
CA LEU A 341 2.52 10.31 16.80
C LEU A 341 1.71 9.43 15.83
N ALA A 342 0.38 9.45 15.91
CA ALA A 342 -0.48 8.73 14.97
C ALA A 342 -0.35 9.24 13.54
N LEU A 343 -0.31 10.56 13.35
CA LEU A 343 -0.11 11.20 12.07
C LEU A 343 1.22 10.73 11.45
N THR A 344 2.34 10.90 12.15
CA THR A 344 3.66 10.58 11.57
C THR A 344 3.86 9.08 11.33
N GLN A 345 3.43 8.22 12.25
CA GLN A 345 3.66 6.77 12.12
C GLN A 345 2.82 6.16 10.99
N ALA A 346 1.66 6.74 10.67
CA ALA A 346 0.82 6.28 9.58
C ALA A 346 1.46 6.50 8.19
N THR A 347 2.44 7.40 8.07
CA THR A 347 3.13 7.71 6.81
C THR A 347 3.91 6.53 6.25
N ALA A 348 4.39 5.62 7.09
CA ALA A 348 5.14 4.45 6.62
C ALA A 348 4.32 3.55 5.68
N PHE A 349 3.00 3.50 5.85
CA PHE A 349 2.09 2.75 4.98
C PHE A 349 1.91 3.39 3.59
N VAL A 350 2.41 4.62 3.39
CA VAL A 350 2.40 5.32 2.09
C VAL A 350 3.81 5.37 1.53
N VAL A 351 4.79 5.79 2.33
CA VAL A 351 6.16 6.02 1.87
C VAL A 351 6.85 4.71 1.48
N LEU A 352 6.63 3.60 2.19
CA LEU A 352 7.24 2.30 1.84
C LEU A 352 6.80 1.76 0.47
N PRO A 353 5.49 1.68 0.14
CA PRO A 353 5.08 1.26 -1.20
C PRO A 353 5.46 2.30 -2.26
N THR A 354 5.35 3.60 -1.99
CA THR A 354 5.80 4.64 -2.94
C THR A 354 7.30 4.52 -3.23
N ALA A 355 8.13 4.23 -2.22
CA ALA A 355 9.55 3.96 -2.40
C ALA A 355 9.79 2.66 -3.19
N ALA A 356 9.04 1.59 -2.92
CA ALA A 356 9.12 0.36 -3.68
C ALA A 356 8.90 0.59 -5.18
N PHE A 357 7.90 1.41 -5.51
CA PHE A 357 7.54 1.72 -6.89
C PHE A 357 8.50 2.71 -7.56
N HIS A 358 8.70 3.89 -6.99
CA HIS A 358 9.45 4.99 -7.63
C HIS A 358 10.97 4.92 -7.42
N ILE A 359 11.51 4.03 -6.60
CA ILE A 359 12.97 3.86 -6.47
C ILE A 359 13.41 2.56 -7.12
N PHE A 360 12.71 1.46 -6.81
CA PHE A 360 13.10 0.13 -7.29
C PHE A 360 12.34 -0.32 -8.55
N GLY A 361 11.34 0.42 -9.01
CA GLY A 361 10.62 0.19 -10.26
C GLY A 361 9.43 -0.77 -10.15
N PRO A 362 8.57 -0.79 -11.19
CA PRO A 362 7.30 -1.52 -11.19
C PRO A 362 7.41 -3.05 -11.37
N ASP A 363 8.39 -3.56 -12.13
CA ASP A 363 8.39 -4.97 -12.58
C ASP A 363 8.51 -5.98 -11.44
N HIS A 364 9.20 -5.59 -10.37
CA HIS A 364 9.42 -6.41 -9.17
C HIS A 364 8.85 -5.75 -7.91
N PHE A 365 7.84 -4.89 -8.07
CA PHE A 365 7.23 -4.13 -6.99
C PHE A 365 6.83 -5.00 -5.79
N SER A 366 6.03 -6.06 -6.01
CA SER A 366 5.47 -6.88 -4.92
C SER A 366 6.56 -7.50 -4.03
N ASN A 367 7.65 -7.98 -4.65
CA ASN A 367 8.79 -8.54 -3.93
C ASN A 367 9.61 -7.46 -3.19
N ASN A 368 9.91 -6.34 -3.85
CA ASN A 368 10.68 -5.25 -3.25
C ASN A 368 9.91 -4.60 -2.09
N TYR A 369 8.61 -4.37 -2.26
CA TYR A 369 7.72 -3.88 -1.21
C TYR A 369 7.63 -4.87 -0.05
N GLY A 370 7.45 -6.17 -0.33
CA GLY A 370 7.44 -7.21 0.70
C GLY A 370 8.72 -7.23 1.55
N LEU A 371 9.88 -7.06 0.92
CA LEU A 371 11.17 -6.94 1.62
C LEU A 371 11.23 -5.68 2.49
N LEU A 372 10.82 -4.52 1.99
CA LEU A 372 10.77 -3.29 2.80
C LEU A 372 9.80 -3.42 3.98
N TYR A 373 8.60 -3.97 3.73
CA TYR A 373 7.56 -4.14 4.74
C TYR A 373 7.94 -5.18 5.79
N SER A 374 8.84 -6.12 5.48
CA SER A 374 9.35 -7.10 6.45
C SER A 374 10.05 -6.46 7.66
N SER A 375 10.46 -5.19 7.58
CA SER A 375 10.91 -4.39 8.72
C SER A 375 9.91 -4.37 9.88
N PHE A 376 8.60 -4.36 9.61
CA PHE A 376 7.54 -4.40 10.62
C PHE A 376 7.52 -5.75 11.34
N SER A 377 7.72 -6.85 10.60
CA SER A 377 7.81 -8.20 11.17
C SER A 377 9.03 -8.35 12.08
N VAL A 378 10.18 -7.81 11.67
CA VAL A 378 11.40 -7.78 12.49
C VAL A 378 11.15 -7.07 13.80
N VAL A 379 10.52 -5.89 13.77
CA VAL A 379 10.16 -5.16 14.99
C VAL A 379 9.14 -5.91 15.83
N GLY A 380 8.12 -6.53 15.24
CA GLY A 380 7.12 -7.30 15.99
C GLY A 380 7.75 -8.40 16.85
N ILE A 381 8.74 -9.12 16.30
CA ILE A 381 9.48 -10.17 17.02
C ILE A 381 10.44 -9.56 18.05
N LEU A 382 11.27 -8.60 17.64
CA LEU A 382 12.28 -8.01 18.52
C LEU A 382 11.65 -7.24 19.69
N SER A 383 10.60 -6.48 19.44
CA SER A 383 9.93 -5.69 20.48
C SER A 383 9.30 -6.57 21.56
N ALA A 384 8.76 -7.73 21.22
CA ALA A 384 8.22 -8.67 22.20
C ALA A 384 9.29 -9.18 23.18
N ILE A 385 10.53 -9.31 22.72
CA ILE A 385 11.68 -9.76 23.52
C ILE A 385 12.31 -8.59 24.29
N VAL A 386 12.47 -7.44 23.64
CA VAL A 386 13.26 -6.30 24.17
C VAL A 386 12.44 -5.39 25.07
N VAL A 387 11.18 -5.12 24.74
CA VAL A 387 10.39 -4.08 25.44
C VAL A 387 10.13 -4.44 26.91
N PRO A 388 9.71 -5.66 27.29
CA PRO A 388 9.43 -5.95 28.70
C PRO A 388 10.67 -5.83 29.61
N PRO A 389 11.84 -6.41 29.28
CA PRO A 389 13.06 -6.20 30.07
C PRO A 389 13.50 -4.74 30.11
N LEU A 390 13.41 -4.02 28.98
CA LEU A 390 13.78 -2.61 28.90
C LEU A 390 12.90 -1.75 29.81
N LEU A 391 11.59 -2.01 29.81
CA LEU A 391 10.63 -1.33 30.68
C LEU A 391 10.91 -1.63 32.16
N HIS A 392 11.21 -2.87 32.50
CA HIS A 392 11.49 -3.26 33.88
C HIS A 392 12.81 -2.69 34.40
N ALA A 393 13.86 -2.66 33.57
CA ALA A 393 15.19 -2.22 33.97
C ALA A 393 15.35 -0.69 33.96
N LEU A 394 14.81 -0.01 32.94
CA LEU A 394 15.03 1.42 32.72
C LEU A 394 13.77 2.28 32.88
N GLY A 395 12.58 1.68 32.98
CA GLY A 395 11.33 2.41 33.14
C GLY A 395 10.84 3.12 31.88
N TRP A 396 9.73 3.85 32.03
CA TRP A 396 9.01 4.48 30.92
C TRP A 396 9.82 5.55 30.18
N PHE A 397 10.62 6.34 30.89
CA PHE A 397 11.40 7.43 30.30
C PHE A 397 12.36 6.92 29.22
N TRP A 398 13.19 5.92 29.56
CA TRP A 398 14.15 5.35 28.63
C TRP A 398 13.50 4.52 27.53
N LEU A 399 12.34 3.90 27.81
CA LEU A 399 11.56 3.20 26.80
C LEU A 399 11.04 4.13 25.69
N PHE A 400 10.58 5.35 26.02
CA PHE A 400 10.15 6.30 24.99
C PHE A 400 11.33 7.02 24.34
N THR A 401 12.38 7.31 25.12
CA THR A 401 13.61 7.93 24.61
C THR A 401 14.33 7.03 23.61
N SER A 402 14.26 5.70 23.75
CA SER A 402 14.87 4.77 22.79
C SER A 402 14.27 4.90 21.38
N VAL A 403 12.97 5.20 21.26
CA VAL A 403 12.33 5.50 19.95
C VAL A 403 12.93 6.77 19.35
N SER A 404 13.11 7.80 20.17
CA SER A 404 13.71 9.08 19.74
C SER A 404 15.15 8.90 19.25
N ILE A 405 15.97 8.16 20.01
CA ILE A 405 17.35 7.82 19.64
C ILE A 405 17.37 7.05 18.32
N LEU A 406 16.52 6.03 18.17
CA LEU A 406 16.45 5.24 16.94
C LEU A 406 16.03 6.12 15.75
N SER A 407 15.05 7.01 15.91
CA SER A 407 14.67 7.96 14.86
C SER A 407 15.81 8.91 14.49
N LEU A 408 16.58 9.41 15.46
CA LEU A 408 17.73 10.27 15.19
C LEU A 408 18.82 9.54 14.39
N ILE A 409 19.17 8.32 14.78
CA ILE A 409 20.15 7.48 14.07
C ILE A 409 19.69 7.26 12.62
N THR A 410 18.40 6.93 12.42
CA THR A 410 17.86 6.72 11.09
C THR A 410 17.83 7.99 10.25
N ILE A 411 17.59 9.17 10.83
CA ILE A 411 17.68 10.45 10.11
C ILE A 411 19.09 10.65 9.56
N VAL A 412 20.12 10.45 10.40
CA VAL A 412 21.51 10.58 9.97
C VAL A 412 21.82 9.64 8.80
N MET A 413 21.34 8.40 8.87
CA MET A 413 21.48 7.42 7.78
C MET A 413 20.78 7.86 6.50
N VAL A 414 19.51 8.29 6.58
CA VAL A 414 18.73 8.74 5.40
C VAL A 414 19.34 9.99 4.76
N VAL A 415 19.82 10.93 5.56
CA VAL A 415 20.47 12.16 5.06
C VAL A 415 21.79 11.83 4.38
N ALA A 416 22.60 10.94 4.96
CA ALA A 416 23.89 10.52 4.40
C ALA A 416 23.74 9.72 3.10
N THR A 417 22.63 9.01 2.91
CA THR A 417 22.39 8.21 1.71
C THR A 417 21.95 9.05 0.51
N ASN A 418 22.55 8.77 -0.65
CA ASN A 418 22.12 9.33 -1.93
C ASN A 418 20.98 8.48 -2.52
N PHE A 419 19.83 9.12 -2.76
CA PHE A 419 18.61 8.45 -3.26
C PHE A 419 18.57 8.33 -4.79
N LYS A 420 19.56 8.89 -5.50
CA LYS A 420 19.71 8.68 -6.95
C LYS A 420 20.37 7.32 -7.17
N ILE A 421 19.56 6.33 -7.57
CA ILE A 421 20.06 5.03 -8.03
C ILE A 421 20.11 5.12 -9.56
N GLY A 422 21.33 5.12 -10.11
CA GLY A 422 21.58 5.35 -11.54
C GLY A 422 21.28 4.17 -12.44
#